data_AF-A0A948VMN8-F1
#
_entry.id   AF-A0A948VMN8-F1
#
_cell.length_a   1.000
_cell.length_b   1.000
_cell.length_c   1.000
_cell.angle_alpha   90.00
_cell.angle_beta   90.00
_cell.angle_gamma   90.00
#
_symmetry.space_group_name_H-M   'P 1'
#
loop_
_entity.id
_entity.type
_entity.pdbx_description
1 polymer ?
#
loop_
_entity_poly.entity_id
_entity_poly.type
_entity_poly.pdbx_seq_one_letter_code
_entity_poly.pdbx_strand_id
1 'polypeptide(L)'
;MKKIIFLFFIFLLLSPGNAFGQAKNSSELYNELLSSYRQYQSLLEPFSSAKSRYLAYQSVSAQSEFLEASKRLIKAEIESMYSYASFVKRYLAEATKVLNYDENYIYVKLDDEITYLNLAREKANSVSTLNKAESLLKELESHYKGISLMGYQTKAITKIGSAKKIFDNLKVERGKIDNFLSSSEAAQNKVSASREKLTSIDKEVETVSGYIKTIETSYQGFASNNSAAKSNEIWETITKSLVSMKSLIKGYRDIVFNFR
;
A
#
# COMPACT_ATOMS: atom_id res chain seq x y z
N MET A 1 66.55 4.93 -19.02
CA MET A 1 65.94 4.11 -17.94
C MET A 1 64.81 4.88 -17.29
N LYS A 2 63.66 4.22 -17.08
CA LYS A 2 62.49 4.65 -16.29
C LYS A 2 61.78 5.93 -16.73
N LYS A 3 60.60 5.76 -17.36
CA LYS A 3 59.31 6.41 -17.04
C LYS A 3 58.22 5.89 -17.98
N ILE A 4 57.87 4.60 -17.83
CA ILE A 4 56.58 4.04 -18.27
C ILE A 4 55.82 3.71 -16.98
N ILE A 5 55.30 4.73 -16.30
CA ILE A 5 54.33 4.59 -15.20
C ILE A 5 53.46 5.85 -15.21
N PHE A 6 52.66 6.04 -16.24
CA PHE A 6 51.55 7.01 -16.21
C PHE A 6 50.34 6.57 -17.05
N LEU A 7 50.24 5.27 -17.35
CA LEU A 7 49.18 4.73 -18.20
C LEU A 7 48.56 3.45 -17.62
N PHE A 8 48.43 3.40 -16.29
CA PHE A 8 47.71 2.32 -15.61
C PHE A 8 46.58 2.81 -14.69
N PHE A 9 46.35 4.13 -14.62
CA PHE A 9 45.30 4.71 -13.76
C PHE A 9 44.02 5.13 -14.50
N ILE A 10 44.00 5.08 -15.83
CA ILE A 10 42.82 5.47 -16.63
C ILE A 10 41.94 4.27 -17.01
N PHE A 11 42.42 3.03 -16.83
CA PHE A 11 41.64 1.82 -17.17
C PHE A 11 40.80 1.25 -16.01
N LEU A 12 40.87 1.84 -14.80
CA LEU A 12 40.07 1.42 -13.63
C LEU A 12 38.80 2.27 -13.41
N LEU A 13 38.53 3.27 -14.26
CA LEU A 13 37.29 4.06 -14.24
C LEU A 13 36.26 3.64 -15.30
N LEU A 14 36.55 2.59 -16.07
CA LEU A 14 35.63 1.97 -17.03
C LEU A 14 35.22 0.57 -16.61
N SER A 15 35.17 0.29 -15.30
CA SER A 15 34.28 -0.75 -14.83
C SER A 15 32.86 -0.26 -15.08
N PRO A 16 32.01 -0.95 -15.87
CA PRO A 16 30.58 -0.82 -15.70
C PRO A 16 30.34 -1.33 -14.29
N GLY A 17 30.40 -0.42 -13.31
CA GLY A 17 29.76 -0.65 -12.04
C GLY A 17 28.35 -0.98 -12.44
N ASN A 18 27.96 -2.24 -12.27
CA ASN A 18 26.57 -2.62 -12.23
C ASN A 18 25.98 -1.63 -11.23
N ALA A 19 25.33 -0.59 -11.74
CA ALA A 19 24.45 0.24 -10.95
C ALA A 19 23.46 -0.80 -10.45
N PHE A 20 23.66 -1.27 -9.23
CA PHE A 20 22.67 -2.05 -8.50
C PHE A 20 21.43 -1.18 -8.59
N GLY A 21 20.54 -1.51 -9.53
CA GLY A 21 19.36 -0.73 -9.80
C GLY A 21 18.65 -0.68 -8.46
N GLN A 22 18.63 0.51 -7.84
CA GLN A 22 17.93 0.66 -6.58
C GLN A 22 16.52 0.19 -6.85
N ALA A 23 16.07 -0.84 -6.13
CA ALA A 23 14.73 -1.35 -6.29
C ALA A 23 13.76 -0.19 -6.11
N LYS A 24 12.91 0.04 -7.12
CA LYS A 24 12.01 1.19 -7.17
C LYS A 24 11.24 1.34 -5.87
N ASN A 25 11.10 2.57 -5.40
CA ASN A 25 10.32 2.85 -4.20
C ASN A 25 8.82 2.88 -4.51
N SER A 26 7.97 2.87 -3.48
CA SER A 26 6.51 2.87 -3.67
C SER A 26 5.99 4.11 -4.41
N SER A 27 6.66 5.26 -4.30
CA SER A 27 6.27 6.48 -5.01
C SER A 27 6.52 6.37 -6.51
N GLU A 28 7.64 5.77 -6.92
CA GLU A 28 7.96 5.52 -8.33
C GLU A 28 6.96 4.53 -8.94
N LEU A 29 6.68 3.42 -8.23
CA LEU A 29 5.71 2.42 -8.67
C LEU A 29 4.27 2.97 -8.71
N TYR A 30 3.93 3.93 -7.85
CA TYR A 30 2.65 4.62 -7.91
C TYR A 30 2.52 5.46 -9.20
N ASN A 31 3.57 6.15 -9.62
CA ASN A 31 3.56 6.90 -10.88
C ASN A 31 3.45 5.96 -12.09
N GLU A 32 4.11 4.81 -12.05
CA GLU A 32 3.96 3.77 -13.08
C GLU A 32 2.54 3.25 -13.16
N LEU A 33 1.92 2.94 -12.01
CA LEU A 33 0.51 2.58 -11.93
C LEU A 33 -0.39 3.65 -12.56
N LEU A 34 -0.20 4.93 -12.23
CA LEU A 34 -1.00 6.01 -12.80
C LEU A 34 -0.83 6.07 -14.33
N SER A 35 0.38 5.89 -14.82
CA SER A 35 0.68 5.88 -16.26
C SER A 35 0.01 4.70 -16.96
N SER A 36 0.22 3.47 -16.47
CA SER A 36 -0.35 2.25 -17.05
C SER A 36 -1.88 2.26 -17.00
N TYR A 37 -2.46 2.77 -15.91
CA TYR A 37 -3.91 2.87 -15.78
C TYR A 37 -4.53 3.86 -16.77
N ARG A 38 -3.90 5.02 -16.98
CA ARG A 38 -4.33 5.98 -18.01
C ARG A 38 -4.26 5.39 -19.41
N GLN A 39 -3.21 4.61 -19.70
CA GLN A 39 -3.09 3.90 -20.96
C GLN A 39 -4.24 2.90 -21.14
N TYR A 40 -4.51 2.06 -20.13
CA TYR A 40 -5.66 1.16 -20.14
C TYR A 40 -6.99 1.92 -20.40
N GLN A 41 -7.23 3.02 -19.67
CA GLN A 41 -8.44 3.83 -19.84
C GLN A 41 -8.59 4.37 -21.28
N SER A 42 -7.50 4.83 -21.89
CA SER A 42 -7.50 5.35 -23.26
C SER A 42 -7.89 4.31 -24.32
N LEU A 43 -7.82 3.02 -24.00
CA LEU A 43 -8.14 1.93 -24.92
C LEU A 43 -9.56 1.40 -24.79
N LEU A 44 -10.31 1.81 -23.76
CA LEU A 44 -11.70 1.39 -23.55
C LEU A 44 -12.64 1.85 -24.67
N GLU A 45 -12.49 3.10 -25.13
CA GLU A 45 -13.30 3.64 -26.23
C GLU A 45 -12.97 2.97 -27.57
N PRO A 46 -11.70 2.87 -28.01
CA PRO A 46 -11.34 2.11 -29.20
C PRO A 46 -11.84 0.66 -29.20
N PHE A 47 -11.74 -0.02 -28.05
CA PHE A 47 -12.28 -1.38 -27.88
C PHE A 47 -13.80 -1.42 -28.06
N SER A 48 -14.53 -0.54 -27.38
CA SER A 48 -15.99 -0.48 -27.44
C SER A 48 -16.48 -0.16 -28.86
N SER A 49 -15.80 0.77 -29.54
CA SER A 49 -16.08 1.13 -30.93
C SER A 49 -15.89 -0.05 -31.88
N ALA A 50 -14.75 -0.76 -31.77
CA ALA A 50 -14.46 -1.94 -32.59
C ALA A 50 -15.45 -3.09 -32.31
N LYS A 51 -15.81 -3.31 -31.05
CA LYS A 51 -16.84 -4.29 -30.65
C LYS A 51 -18.19 -3.98 -31.30
N SER A 52 -18.64 -2.73 -31.23
CA SER A 52 -19.89 -2.29 -31.85
C SER A 52 -19.88 -2.49 -33.36
N ARG A 53 -18.78 -2.16 -34.05
CA ARG A 53 -18.63 -2.42 -35.48
C ARG A 53 -18.68 -3.91 -35.82
N TYR A 54 -17.99 -4.74 -35.04
CA TYR A 54 -18.05 -6.20 -35.22
C TYR A 54 -19.47 -6.75 -35.08
N LEU A 55 -20.21 -6.30 -34.04
CA LEU A 55 -21.59 -6.74 -33.82
C LEU A 55 -22.54 -6.26 -34.92
N ALA A 56 -22.32 -5.06 -35.48
CA ALA A 56 -23.17 -4.50 -36.53
C ALA A 56 -22.92 -5.11 -37.92
N TYR A 57 -21.64 -5.29 -38.29
CA TYR A 57 -21.28 -5.67 -39.66
C TYR A 57 -20.91 -7.14 -39.83
N GLN A 58 -20.44 -7.82 -38.78
CA GLN A 58 -20.02 -9.22 -38.79
C GLN A 58 -19.04 -9.61 -39.92
N SER A 59 -18.30 -8.63 -40.47
CA SER A 59 -17.35 -8.85 -41.54
C SER A 59 -16.01 -9.36 -41.00
N VAL A 60 -15.23 -10.03 -41.87
CA VAL A 60 -13.86 -10.47 -41.55
C VAL A 60 -12.97 -9.28 -41.15
N SER A 61 -13.14 -8.12 -41.80
CA SER A 61 -12.41 -6.90 -41.45
C SER A 61 -12.79 -6.39 -40.04
N ALA A 62 -14.08 -6.33 -39.72
CA ALA A 62 -14.55 -5.89 -38.41
C ALA A 62 -14.13 -6.87 -37.30
N GLN A 63 -14.12 -8.18 -37.59
CA GLN A 63 -13.60 -9.20 -36.69
C GLN A 63 -12.10 -9.01 -36.42
N SER A 64 -11.31 -8.75 -37.47
CA SER A 64 -9.87 -8.47 -37.35
C SER A 64 -9.60 -7.20 -36.54
N GLU A 65 -10.35 -6.11 -36.80
CA GLU A 65 -10.25 -4.87 -36.03
C GLU A 65 -10.56 -5.10 -34.54
N PHE A 66 -11.64 -5.84 -34.25
CA PHE A 66 -12.04 -6.12 -32.88
C PHE A 66 -11.02 -7.00 -32.15
N LEU A 67 -10.43 -7.98 -32.84
CA LEU A 67 -9.36 -8.80 -32.27
C LEU A 67 -8.12 -7.97 -31.92
N GLU A 68 -7.68 -7.07 -32.81
CA GLU A 68 -6.54 -6.19 -32.54
C GLU A 68 -6.83 -5.16 -31.45
N ALA A 69 -8.04 -4.62 -31.38
CA ALA A 69 -8.46 -3.77 -30.26
C ALA A 69 -8.46 -4.55 -28.93
N SER A 70 -8.95 -5.79 -28.94
CA SER A 70 -8.97 -6.67 -27.76
C SER A 70 -7.55 -6.98 -27.26
N LYS A 71 -6.63 -7.33 -28.16
CA LYS A 71 -5.22 -7.60 -27.82
C LYS A 71 -4.54 -6.40 -27.18
N ARG A 72 -4.78 -5.19 -27.72
CA ARG A 72 -4.23 -3.95 -27.15
C ARG A 72 -4.79 -3.69 -25.75
N LEU A 73 -6.10 -3.86 -25.56
CA LEU A 73 -6.74 -3.67 -24.26
C LEU A 73 -6.20 -4.67 -23.22
N ILE A 74 -6.15 -5.97 -23.56
CA ILE A 74 -5.63 -7.03 -22.69
C ILE A 74 -4.21 -6.72 -22.23
N LYS A 75 -3.34 -6.29 -23.15
CA LYS A 75 -1.95 -5.92 -22.80
C LYS A 75 -1.92 -4.76 -21.81
N ALA A 76 -2.68 -3.70 -22.07
CA ALA A 76 -2.72 -2.55 -21.16
C ALA A 76 -3.35 -2.89 -19.80
N GLU A 77 -4.34 -3.78 -19.76
CA GLU A 77 -4.94 -4.27 -18.52
C GLU A 77 -3.92 -5.06 -17.69
N ILE A 78 -3.17 -5.98 -18.31
CA ILE A 78 -2.08 -6.72 -17.67
C ILE A 78 -1.02 -5.76 -17.10
N GLU A 79 -0.59 -4.76 -17.88
CA GLU A 79 0.39 -3.77 -17.39
C GLU A 79 -0.14 -2.96 -16.21
N SER A 80 -1.42 -2.58 -16.25
CA SER A 80 -2.06 -1.86 -15.15
C SER A 80 -2.16 -2.73 -13.88
N MET A 81 -2.57 -3.99 -14.02
CA MET A 81 -2.63 -4.95 -12.92
C MET A 81 -1.24 -5.21 -12.32
N TYR A 82 -0.24 -5.37 -13.19
CA TYR A 82 1.15 -5.62 -12.78
C TYR A 82 1.71 -4.43 -11.99
N SER A 83 1.51 -3.22 -12.49
CA SER A 83 1.95 -1.99 -11.83
C SER A 83 1.25 -1.80 -10.49
N TYR A 84 -0.05 -2.11 -10.41
CA TYR A 84 -0.81 -2.05 -9.16
C TYR A 84 -0.30 -3.08 -8.14
N ALA A 85 -0.16 -4.35 -8.52
CA ALA A 85 0.34 -5.40 -7.64
C ALA A 85 1.75 -5.08 -7.13
N SER A 86 2.62 -4.59 -8.02
CA SER A 86 3.99 -4.16 -7.67
C SER A 86 3.99 -3.00 -6.68
N PHE A 87 3.15 -1.99 -6.92
CA PHE A 87 2.96 -0.87 -5.99
C PHE A 87 2.49 -1.36 -4.62
N VAL A 88 1.45 -2.19 -4.56
CA VAL A 88 0.91 -2.71 -3.29
C VAL A 88 1.97 -3.52 -2.54
N LYS A 89 2.69 -4.41 -3.24
CA LYS A 89 3.77 -5.23 -2.67
C LYS A 89 4.87 -4.36 -2.08
N ARG A 90 5.32 -3.33 -2.81
CA ARG A 90 6.36 -2.42 -2.33
C ARG A 90 5.88 -1.54 -1.19
N TYR A 91 4.65 -1.03 -1.28
CA TYR A 91 4.05 -0.24 -0.21
C TYR A 91 3.95 -1.04 1.09
N LEU A 92 3.55 -2.32 1.01
CA LEU A 92 3.54 -3.22 2.15
C LEU A 92 4.94 -3.37 2.77
N ALA A 93 5.97 -3.64 1.95
CA ALA A 93 7.35 -3.79 2.43
C ALA A 93 7.89 -2.51 3.09
N GLU A 94 7.60 -1.34 2.51
CA GLU A 94 8.03 -0.05 3.04
C GLU A 94 7.26 0.37 4.29
N ALA A 95 5.99 -0.02 4.40
CA ALA A 95 5.16 0.24 5.56
C ALA A 95 5.55 -0.60 6.76
N THR A 96 5.92 -1.87 6.52
CA THR A 96 6.18 -2.78 7.62
C THR A 96 7.51 -2.48 8.30
N LYS A 97 8.64 -2.26 7.60
CA LYS A 97 10.03 -2.03 8.14
C LYS A 97 10.47 -2.85 9.39
N VAL A 98 9.62 -3.75 9.93
CA VAL A 98 9.56 -4.21 11.34
C VAL A 98 8.97 -5.64 11.44
N LEU A 99 8.35 -6.19 10.39
CA LEU A 99 7.76 -7.53 10.38
C LEU A 99 8.38 -8.36 9.24
N ASN A 100 8.82 -9.59 9.55
CA ASN A 100 9.30 -10.60 8.59
C ASN A 100 8.38 -10.65 7.36
N TYR A 101 8.81 -10.04 6.24
CA TYR A 101 7.96 -9.83 5.07
C TYR A 101 7.87 -11.08 4.19
N ASP A 102 8.91 -11.93 4.20
CA ASP A 102 8.93 -13.20 3.47
C ASP A 102 7.88 -14.19 4.01
N GLU A 103 7.43 -14.00 5.26
CA GLU A 103 6.39 -14.80 5.91
C GLU A 103 5.00 -14.13 5.83
N ASN A 104 4.91 -12.91 5.28
CA ASN A 104 3.64 -12.23 5.13
C ASN A 104 2.86 -12.82 3.95
N TYR A 105 1.79 -13.55 4.27
CA TYR A 105 0.91 -14.20 3.30
C TYR A 105 0.47 -13.30 2.13
N ILE A 106 0.19 -12.01 2.38
CA ILE A 106 -0.23 -11.08 1.32
C ILE A 106 0.95 -10.77 0.39
N TYR A 107 2.16 -10.65 0.94
CA TYR A 107 3.35 -10.38 0.15
C TYR A 107 3.66 -11.53 -0.81
N VAL A 108 3.61 -12.77 -0.31
CA VAL A 108 3.81 -13.99 -1.11
C VAL A 108 2.76 -14.08 -2.22
N LYS A 109 1.48 -13.88 -1.89
CA LYS A 109 0.41 -13.89 -2.90
C LYS A 109 0.56 -12.80 -3.96
N LEU A 110 1.00 -11.60 -3.59
CA LEU A 110 1.27 -10.55 -4.56
C LEU A 110 2.43 -10.94 -5.49
N ASP A 111 3.41 -11.71 -5.01
CA ASP A 111 4.49 -12.23 -5.84
C ASP A 111 4.00 -13.30 -6.84
N ASP A 112 3.12 -14.20 -6.38
CA ASP A 112 2.46 -15.18 -7.25
C ASP A 112 1.65 -14.48 -8.36
N GLU A 113 0.88 -13.44 -8.01
CA GLU A 113 0.11 -12.66 -8.99
C GLU A 113 1.02 -11.92 -9.99
N ILE A 114 2.14 -11.35 -9.53
CA ILE A 114 3.13 -10.72 -10.41
C ILE A 114 3.72 -11.75 -11.39
N THR A 115 4.02 -12.96 -10.90
CA THR A 115 4.52 -14.07 -11.72
C THR A 115 3.48 -14.51 -12.75
N TYR A 116 2.23 -14.67 -12.33
CA TYR A 116 1.12 -14.95 -13.23
C TYR A 116 0.98 -13.87 -14.31
N LEU A 117 1.03 -12.58 -13.95
CA LEU A 117 0.89 -11.47 -14.89
C LEU A 117 2.04 -11.42 -15.91
N ASN A 118 3.27 -11.77 -15.50
CA ASN A 118 4.38 -11.95 -16.43
C ASN A 118 4.07 -13.04 -17.48
N LEU A 119 3.51 -14.18 -17.07
CA LEU A 119 3.10 -15.23 -18.00
C LEU A 119 1.90 -14.80 -18.86
N ALA A 120 0.99 -14.01 -18.30
CA ALA A 120 -0.16 -13.47 -19.02
C ALA A 120 0.24 -12.51 -20.15
N ARG A 121 1.35 -11.76 -20.00
CA ARG A 121 1.93 -10.94 -21.09
C ARG A 121 2.24 -11.79 -22.32
N GLU A 122 2.87 -12.94 -22.13
CA GLU A 122 3.19 -13.87 -23.21
C GLU A 122 1.92 -14.50 -23.80
N LYS A 123 0.97 -14.91 -22.95
CA LYS A 123 -0.34 -15.38 -23.41
C LYS A 123 -1.03 -14.34 -24.30
N ALA A 124 -1.00 -13.05 -23.91
CA ALA A 124 -1.61 -11.96 -24.67
C ALA A 124 -1.01 -11.77 -26.07
N ASN A 125 0.28 -12.07 -26.25
CA ASN A 125 0.94 -12.07 -27.57
C ASN A 125 0.43 -13.21 -28.46
N SER A 126 0.07 -14.35 -27.87
CA SER A 126 -0.41 -15.55 -28.58
C SER A 126 -1.90 -15.55 -28.90
N VAL A 127 -2.66 -14.52 -28.48
CA VAL A 127 -4.09 -14.40 -28.73
C VAL A 127 -4.34 -14.23 -30.24
N SER A 128 -4.94 -15.25 -30.84
CA SER A 128 -5.19 -15.33 -32.29
C SER A 128 -6.68 -15.35 -32.66
N THR A 129 -7.58 -15.46 -31.68
CA THR A 129 -9.03 -15.53 -31.91
C THR A 129 -9.79 -14.75 -30.83
N LEU A 130 -11.01 -14.30 -31.16
CA LEU A 130 -11.87 -13.59 -30.20
C LEU A 130 -12.21 -14.46 -28.99
N ASN A 131 -12.46 -15.76 -29.17
CA ASN A 131 -12.72 -16.67 -28.04
C ASN A 131 -11.53 -16.76 -27.07
N LYS A 132 -10.30 -16.80 -27.59
CA LYS A 132 -9.09 -16.77 -26.75
C LYS A 132 -8.96 -15.43 -26.02
N ALA A 133 -9.25 -14.32 -26.70
CA ALA A 133 -9.23 -13.00 -26.09
C ALA A 133 -10.24 -12.89 -24.94
N GLU A 134 -11.48 -13.33 -25.15
CA GLU A 134 -12.53 -13.33 -24.14
C GLU A 134 -12.18 -14.22 -22.94
N SER A 135 -11.65 -15.42 -23.20
CA SER A 135 -11.21 -16.33 -22.14
C SER A 135 -10.14 -15.71 -21.26
N LEU A 136 -9.15 -15.02 -21.87
CA LEU A 136 -8.08 -14.36 -21.12
C LEU A 136 -8.60 -13.16 -20.32
N LEU A 137 -9.51 -12.35 -20.88
CA LEU A 137 -10.16 -11.26 -20.14
C LEU A 137 -10.92 -11.77 -18.91
N LYS A 138 -11.65 -12.88 -19.04
CA LYS A 138 -12.35 -13.53 -17.90
C LYS A 138 -11.38 -14.03 -16.83
N GLU A 139 -10.26 -14.62 -17.24
CA GLU A 139 -9.18 -15.03 -16.32
C GLU A 139 -8.64 -13.81 -15.57
N LEU A 140 -8.28 -12.73 -16.28
CA LEU A 140 -7.78 -11.48 -15.71
C LEU A 140 -8.75 -10.84 -14.73
N GLU A 141 -10.06 -10.87 -14.99
CA GLU A 141 -11.07 -10.32 -14.07
C GLU A 141 -11.00 -10.98 -12.68
N SER A 142 -10.80 -12.30 -12.63
CA SER A 142 -10.66 -13.05 -11.37
C SER A 142 -9.40 -12.62 -10.60
N HIS A 143 -8.26 -12.55 -11.31
CA HIS A 143 -7.00 -12.11 -10.73
C HIS A 143 -7.06 -10.65 -10.24
N TYR A 144 -7.72 -9.77 -11.00
CA TYR A 144 -7.93 -8.38 -10.60
C TYR A 144 -8.70 -8.27 -9.28
N LYS A 145 -9.75 -9.06 -9.09
CA LYS A 145 -10.49 -9.11 -7.81
C LYS A 145 -9.58 -9.52 -6.66
N GLY A 146 -8.72 -10.52 -6.86
CA GLY A 146 -7.72 -10.96 -5.88
C GLY A 146 -6.70 -9.88 -5.53
N ILE A 147 -6.10 -9.25 -6.53
CA ILE A 147 -5.11 -8.16 -6.35
C ILE A 147 -5.76 -6.96 -5.66
N SER A 148 -6.98 -6.60 -6.05
CA SER A 148 -7.76 -5.52 -5.42
C SER A 148 -8.01 -5.78 -3.94
N LEU A 149 -8.45 -6.99 -3.58
CA LEU A 149 -8.62 -7.42 -2.20
C LEU A 149 -7.32 -7.27 -1.39
N MET A 150 -6.19 -7.73 -1.94
CA MET A 150 -4.89 -7.61 -1.29
C MET A 150 -4.43 -6.16 -1.13
N GLY A 151 -4.77 -5.27 -2.06
CA GLY A 151 -4.56 -3.83 -1.93
C GLY A 151 -5.32 -3.23 -0.74
N TYR A 152 -6.61 -3.57 -0.58
CA TYR A 152 -7.40 -3.13 0.57
C TYR A 152 -6.85 -3.68 1.89
N GLN A 153 -6.48 -4.97 1.93
CA GLN A 153 -5.87 -5.59 3.12
C GLN A 153 -4.55 -4.90 3.49
N THR A 154 -3.68 -4.66 2.51
CA THR A 154 -2.40 -3.96 2.71
C THR A 154 -2.60 -2.56 3.28
N LYS A 155 -3.55 -1.80 2.72
CA LYS A 155 -3.91 -0.47 3.22
C LYS A 155 -4.39 -0.53 4.67
N ALA A 156 -5.27 -1.49 4.99
CA ALA A 156 -5.77 -1.69 6.35
C ALA A 156 -4.61 -2.00 7.32
N ILE A 157 -3.85 -3.06 7.10
CA ILE A 157 -2.75 -3.50 7.99
C ILE A 157 -1.76 -2.36 8.25
N THR A 158 -1.36 -1.64 7.20
CA THR A 158 -0.41 -0.53 7.30
C THR A 158 -0.94 0.56 8.24
N LYS A 159 -2.22 0.90 8.11
CA LYS A 159 -2.85 1.95 8.94
C LYS A 159 -3.07 1.49 10.37
N ILE A 160 -3.47 0.23 10.57
CA ILE A 160 -3.60 -0.39 11.89
C ILE A 160 -2.25 -0.38 12.60
N GLY A 161 -1.19 -0.87 11.95
CA GLY A 161 0.16 -0.88 12.51
C GLY A 161 0.66 0.51 12.86
N SER A 162 0.38 1.51 12.01
CA SER A 162 0.73 2.91 12.28
C SER A 162 0.01 3.46 13.53
N ALA A 163 -1.30 3.23 13.64
CA ALA A 163 -2.10 3.69 14.79
C ALA A 163 -1.64 3.01 16.08
N LYS A 164 -1.37 1.70 16.06
CA LYS A 164 -0.83 0.95 17.20
C LYS A 164 0.52 1.52 17.65
N LYS A 165 1.44 1.75 16.72
CA LYS A 165 2.76 2.33 17.04
C LYS A 165 2.65 3.71 17.68
N ILE A 166 1.77 4.59 17.18
CA ILE A 166 1.51 5.89 17.80
C ILE A 166 1.00 5.70 19.23
N PHE A 167 0.04 4.80 19.42
CA PHE A 167 -0.53 4.53 20.74
C PHE A 167 0.49 3.97 21.74
N ASP A 168 1.31 3.01 21.31
CA ASP A 168 2.36 2.44 22.15
C ASP A 168 3.39 3.50 22.55
N ASN A 169 3.76 4.40 21.63
CA ASN A 169 4.60 5.56 21.97
C ASN A 169 3.92 6.48 23.01
N LEU A 170 2.61 6.71 22.89
CA LEU A 170 1.87 7.52 23.87
C LEU A 170 1.83 6.88 25.27
N LYS A 171 1.75 5.55 25.36
CA LYS A 171 1.86 4.84 26.65
C LYS A 171 3.25 5.03 27.27
N VAL A 172 4.31 5.00 26.46
CA VAL A 172 5.67 5.27 26.93
C VAL A 172 5.78 6.71 27.46
N GLU A 173 5.27 7.70 26.72
CA GLU A 173 5.27 9.11 27.16
C GLU A 173 4.45 9.33 28.43
N ARG A 174 3.30 8.65 28.57
CA ARG A 174 2.52 8.64 29.81
C ARG A 174 3.34 8.19 31.00
N GLY A 175 4.10 7.09 30.86
CA GLY A 175 4.99 6.59 31.90
C GLY A 175 6.09 7.59 32.27
N LYS A 176 6.66 8.29 31.28
CA LYS A 176 7.64 9.35 31.54
C LYS A 176 7.04 10.53 32.32
N ILE A 177 5.82 10.94 32.01
CA ILE A 177 5.11 12.01 32.72
C ILE A 177 4.81 11.60 34.16
N ASP A 178 4.33 10.37 34.39
CA ASP A 178 4.04 9.86 35.73
C ASP A 178 5.31 9.81 36.60
N ASN A 179 6.42 9.35 36.02
CA ASN A 179 7.74 9.39 36.68
C ASN A 179 8.16 10.83 37.00
N PHE A 180 8.02 11.76 36.05
CA PHE A 180 8.32 13.18 36.26
C PHE A 180 7.49 13.78 37.39
N LEU A 181 6.17 13.52 37.44
CA LEU A 181 5.29 14.00 38.52
C LEU A 181 5.60 13.36 39.88
N SER A 182 6.21 12.18 39.90
CA SER A 182 6.60 11.49 41.13
C SER A 182 7.93 11.98 41.68
N SER A 183 8.82 12.50 40.83
CA SER A 183 10.13 13.04 41.22
C SER A 183 10.19 14.57 41.26
N SER A 184 9.08 15.27 41.02
CA SER A 184 9.05 16.74 40.92
C SER A 184 9.09 17.41 42.29
N GLU A 185 10.00 18.37 42.48
CA GLU A 185 10.09 19.23 43.67
C GLU A 185 9.16 20.47 43.57
N ALA A 186 8.34 20.57 42.51
CA ALA A 186 7.42 21.68 42.34
C ALA A 186 6.36 21.74 43.46
N ALA A 187 5.70 22.90 43.60
CA ALA A 187 4.65 23.09 44.59
C ALA A 187 3.58 21.98 44.55
N GLN A 188 3.23 21.45 45.72
CA GLN A 188 2.35 20.28 45.87
C GLN A 188 1.00 20.45 45.17
N ASN A 189 0.44 21.67 45.16
CA ASN A 189 -0.79 22.00 44.44
C ASN A 189 -0.66 21.84 42.91
N LYS A 190 0.48 22.20 42.31
CA LYS A 190 0.75 21.99 40.87
C LYS A 190 0.85 20.49 40.54
N VAL A 191 1.56 19.73 41.37
CA VAL A 191 1.68 18.26 41.20
C VAL A 191 0.32 17.59 41.31
N SER A 192 -0.47 17.91 42.33
CA SER A 192 -1.82 17.34 42.51
C SER A 192 -2.75 17.67 41.35
N ALA A 193 -2.81 18.93 40.88
CA ALA A 193 -3.64 19.32 39.75
C ALA A 193 -3.22 18.60 38.45
N SER A 194 -1.92 18.43 38.23
CA SER A 194 -1.40 17.70 37.07
C SER A 194 -1.66 16.19 37.15
N ARG A 195 -1.65 15.58 38.34
CA ARG A 195 -2.06 14.17 38.55
C ARG A 195 -3.54 13.97 38.28
N GLU A 196 -4.40 14.88 38.72
CA GLU A 196 -5.83 14.82 38.41
C GLU A 196 -6.09 14.91 36.91
N LYS A 197 -5.40 15.83 36.21
CA LYS A 197 -5.44 15.92 34.74
C LYS A 197 -4.93 14.64 34.07
N LEU A 198 -3.86 14.03 34.59
CA LEU A 198 -3.34 12.76 34.07
C LEU A 198 -4.37 11.62 34.21
N THR A 199 -5.05 11.49 35.35
CA THR A 199 -6.13 10.52 35.56
C THR A 199 -7.30 10.75 34.61
N SER A 200 -7.64 12.00 34.31
CA SER A 200 -8.67 12.32 33.30
C SER A 200 -8.24 11.85 31.91
N ILE A 201 -6.97 12.07 31.55
CA ILE A 201 -6.39 11.61 30.29
C ILE A 201 -6.35 10.07 30.21
N ASP A 202 -6.13 9.35 31.32
CA ASP A 202 -6.16 7.88 31.34
C ASP A 202 -7.53 7.31 30.89
N LYS A 203 -8.64 8.03 31.08
CA LYS A 203 -9.96 7.63 30.52
C LYS A 203 -10.00 7.72 29.00
N GLU A 204 -9.32 8.71 28.42
CA GLU A 204 -9.17 8.83 26.96
C GLU A 204 -8.24 7.73 26.41
N VAL A 205 -7.23 7.30 27.18
CA VAL A 205 -6.36 6.16 26.83
C VAL A 205 -7.18 4.88 26.69
N GLU A 206 -8.12 4.61 27.61
CA GLU A 206 -9.04 3.46 27.51
C GLU A 206 -9.93 3.53 26.27
N THR A 207 -10.37 4.74 25.91
CA THR A 207 -11.17 4.95 24.68
C THR A 207 -10.37 4.60 23.43
N VAL A 208 -9.10 5.04 23.35
CA VAL A 208 -8.21 4.68 22.23
C VAL A 208 -7.91 3.17 22.20
N SER A 209 -7.71 2.55 23.37
CA SER A 209 -7.54 1.10 23.51
C SER A 209 -8.77 0.35 22.96
N GLY A 210 -9.97 0.80 23.30
CA GLY A 210 -11.23 0.28 22.78
C GLY A 210 -11.33 0.37 21.25
N TYR A 211 -10.97 1.51 20.66
CA TYR A 211 -10.93 1.64 19.20
C TYR A 211 -9.94 0.69 18.54
N ILE A 212 -8.74 0.52 19.09
CA ILE A 212 -7.74 -0.42 18.55
C ILE A 212 -8.26 -1.85 18.60
N LYS A 213 -8.91 -2.26 19.69
CA LYS A 213 -9.52 -3.58 19.79
C LYS A 213 -10.63 -3.80 18.75
N THR A 214 -11.50 -2.80 18.54
CA THR A 214 -12.53 -2.85 17.49
C THR A 214 -11.90 -2.99 16.09
N ILE A 215 -10.82 -2.25 15.83
CA ILE A 215 -10.06 -2.33 14.57
C ILE A 215 -9.51 -3.74 14.34
N GLU A 216 -8.91 -4.36 15.36
CA GLU A 216 -8.34 -5.71 15.26
C GLU A 216 -9.41 -6.77 15.02
N THR A 217 -10.53 -6.71 15.74
CA THR A 217 -11.68 -7.61 15.51
C THR A 217 -12.24 -7.44 14.09
N SER A 218 -12.40 -6.20 13.63
CA SER A 218 -12.87 -5.92 12.27
C SER A 218 -11.90 -6.40 11.19
N TYR A 219 -10.59 -6.40 11.47
CA TYR A 219 -9.58 -6.95 10.56
C TYR A 219 -9.58 -8.49 10.50
N GLN A 220 -9.87 -9.19 11.60
CA GLN A 220 -9.98 -10.66 11.58
C GLN A 220 -11.10 -11.15 10.63
N GLY A 221 -12.16 -10.36 10.44
CA GLY A 221 -13.26 -10.65 9.51
C GLY A 221 -13.01 -10.25 8.04
N PHE A 222 -11.80 -9.78 7.69
CA PHE A 222 -11.52 -9.16 6.38
C PHE A 222 -11.42 -10.15 5.21
N ALA A 223 -11.56 -11.47 5.45
CA ALA A 223 -11.42 -12.52 4.44
C ALA A 223 -12.65 -12.69 3.49
N SER A 224 -13.62 -11.76 3.49
CA SER A 224 -14.91 -11.92 2.78
C SER A 224 -15.12 -10.91 1.64
N ASN A 225 -16.11 -11.20 0.77
CA ASN A 225 -16.46 -10.49 -0.48
C ASN A 225 -16.86 -9.00 -0.34
N ASN A 226 -16.70 -8.37 0.83
CA ASN A 226 -17.04 -6.96 1.08
C ASN A 226 -15.84 -6.14 1.63
N SER A 227 -14.65 -6.43 1.14
CA SER A 227 -13.38 -5.87 1.61
C SER A 227 -13.28 -4.36 1.48
N ALA A 228 -13.93 -3.74 0.49
CA ALA A 228 -13.98 -2.28 0.36
C ALA A 228 -14.77 -1.64 1.51
N ALA A 229 -15.98 -2.13 1.81
CA ALA A 229 -16.77 -1.60 2.93
C ALA A 229 -16.08 -1.86 4.27
N LYS A 230 -15.50 -3.05 4.45
CA LYS A 230 -14.74 -3.37 5.67
C LYS A 230 -13.49 -2.50 5.81
N SER A 231 -12.80 -2.21 4.71
CA SER A 231 -11.68 -1.25 4.69
C SER A 231 -12.12 0.14 5.14
N ASN A 232 -13.31 0.58 4.73
CA ASN A 232 -13.84 1.90 5.09
C ASN A 232 -14.22 1.94 6.58
N GLU A 233 -14.89 0.91 7.10
CA GLU A 233 -15.23 0.80 8.53
C GLU A 233 -13.97 0.84 9.43
N ILE A 234 -12.93 0.09 9.04
CA ILE A 234 -11.63 0.13 9.72
C ILE A 234 -11.06 1.55 9.67
N TRP A 235 -11.16 2.21 8.51
CA TRP A 235 -10.63 3.56 8.33
C TRP A 235 -11.35 4.62 9.16
N GLU A 236 -12.68 4.54 9.27
CA GLU A 236 -13.46 5.42 10.14
C GLU A 236 -13.06 5.24 11.60
N THR A 237 -12.88 3.99 12.04
CA THR A 237 -12.47 3.69 13.41
C THR A 237 -11.05 4.16 13.70
N ILE A 238 -10.12 4.01 12.74
CA ILE A 238 -8.77 4.59 12.82
C ILE A 238 -8.83 6.12 12.90
N THR A 239 -9.72 6.76 12.15
CA THR A 239 -9.86 8.22 12.18
C THR A 239 -10.33 8.68 13.56
N LYS A 240 -11.31 8.00 14.16
CA LYS A 240 -11.76 8.27 15.54
C LYS A 240 -10.63 8.07 16.56
N SER A 241 -9.84 7.01 16.42
CA SER A 241 -8.70 6.76 17.31
C SER A 241 -7.63 7.83 17.19
N LEU A 242 -7.29 8.28 15.98
CA LEU A 242 -6.32 9.35 15.74
C LEU A 242 -6.77 10.70 16.30
N VAL A 243 -8.07 11.02 16.23
CA VAL A 243 -8.62 12.23 16.86
C VAL A 243 -8.43 12.19 18.37
N SER A 244 -8.74 11.04 18.99
CA SER A 244 -8.57 10.83 20.43
C SER A 244 -7.08 10.89 20.83
N MET A 245 -6.18 10.28 20.04
CA MET A 245 -4.73 10.38 20.26
C MET A 245 -4.21 11.82 20.19
N LYS A 246 -4.75 12.68 19.32
CA LYS A 246 -4.40 14.11 19.29
C LYS A 246 -4.81 14.82 20.59
N SER A 247 -5.95 14.45 21.17
CA SER A 247 -6.38 14.97 22.49
C SER A 247 -5.40 14.54 23.58
N LEU A 248 -4.99 13.27 23.61
CA LEU A 248 -3.97 12.75 24.53
C LEU A 248 -2.66 13.55 24.44
N ILE A 249 -2.15 13.76 23.22
CA ILE A 249 -0.92 14.53 22.98
C ILE A 249 -1.05 15.94 23.56
N LYS A 250 -2.19 16.61 23.32
CA LYS A 250 -2.44 17.95 23.87
C LYS A 250 -2.47 17.92 25.40
N GLY A 251 -3.18 16.96 25.99
CA GLY A 251 -3.28 16.81 27.44
C GLY A 251 -1.92 16.62 28.11
N TYR A 252 -1.09 15.71 27.58
CA TYR A 252 0.29 15.49 28.02
C TYR A 252 1.14 16.75 27.89
N ARG A 253 1.04 17.46 26.76
CA ARG A 253 1.77 18.70 26.53
C ARG A 253 1.39 19.79 27.54
N ASP A 254 0.11 19.94 27.83
CA ASP A 254 -0.37 20.92 28.81
C ASP A 254 0.12 20.60 30.23
N ILE A 255 0.20 19.31 30.60
CA ILE A 255 0.77 18.90 31.88
C ILE A 255 2.21 19.38 31.97
N VAL A 256 3.04 19.07 30.98
CA VAL A 256 4.45 19.47 30.96
C VAL A 256 4.61 21.00 30.98
N PHE A 257 3.77 21.73 30.23
CA PHE A 257 3.83 23.19 30.20
C PHE A 257 3.46 23.86 31.52
N ASN A 258 2.63 23.23 32.36
CA ASN A 258 2.28 23.76 33.69
C ASN A 258 3.47 23.84 34.66
N PHE A 259 4.58 23.17 34.34
CA PHE A 259 5.82 23.16 35.12
C PHE A 259 6.94 24.05 34.55
N ARG A 260 6.70 24.73 33.41
CA ARG A 260 7.57 25.80 32.93
C ARG A 260 7.13 27.14 33.52
#